data_AF-A0A127M5G9-F1
#
_entry.id   AF-A0A127M5G9-F1
#
_cell.length_a   1.000
_cell.length_b   1.000
_cell.length_c   1.000
_cell.angle_alpha   90.00
_cell.angle_beta   90.00
_cell.angle_gamma   90.00
#
_symmetry.space_group_name_H-M   'P 1'
#
loop_
_entity.id
_entity.type
_entity.pdbx_description
1 polymer ?
#
loop_
_entity_poly.entity_id
_entity_poly.type
_entity_poly.pdbx_seq_one_letter_code
_entity_poly.pdbx_strand_id
1 'polypeptide(L)'
;MARGGINKALVLKAREEVLKKGQNPSIDTIRIALGNTGSKSTIHRYLKELEEESAIKMDDASLLSQPIKELVTRLAAGLREEANVIVEQQAVKFEQQLQDLRAQNSESTQALEALNKKYTSQSDTLECLETALVGKNAAVAKFEVDIAKATQTEAKLTALLKEKQTQIESLEEKHHHNREALEHYRQSVKEQREQDLRRHEQQVQLLQGENRVLNQTLSLKQSDVTQLNKDNSRLVSELGAAQKALSHLTSAKNELESRVKALDLSEQSLNIELLTSRDHIESYSVENGKLRQEYGDLQSKQQASIVKIAMLEAGVSAKNDVINQLIAGASGTAGVINDNAPDNHTK
;
A
#
# COMPACT_ATOMS: atom_id res chain seq x y z
N MET A 1 46.15 -128.89 62.46
CA MET A 1 47.40 -129.12 61.69
C MET A 1 48.56 -129.13 62.67
N ALA A 2 49.12 -130.31 62.94
CA ALA A 2 50.23 -130.49 63.87
C ALA A 2 51.47 -129.75 63.35
N ARG A 3 51.84 -128.68 64.04
CA ARG A 3 52.92 -127.77 63.62
C ARG A 3 54.27 -128.42 63.93
N GLY A 4 55.11 -128.55 62.90
CA GLY A 4 56.44 -129.14 63.00
C GLY A 4 57.32 -128.40 64.01
N GLY A 5 58.15 -129.16 64.74
CA GLY A 5 59.08 -128.62 65.72
C GLY A 5 60.10 -127.66 65.11
N ILE A 6 60.57 -126.70 65.90
CA ILE A 6 61.51 -125.67 65.47
C ILE A 6 62.91 -126.25 65.26
N ASN A 7 63.54 -125.79 64.18
CA ASN A 7 64.86 -126.24 63.75
C ASN A 7 65.92 -125.14 63.95
N LYS A 8 67.18 -125.54 64.21
CA LYS A 8 68.32 -124.64 64.52
C LYS A 8 68.54 -123.55 63.45
N ALA A 9 68.33 -123.89 62.17
CA ALA A 9 68.47 -122.97 61.05
C ALA A 9 67.45 -121.80 61.04
N LEU A 10 66.24 -122.03 61.58
CA LEU A 10 65.23 -120.97 61.68
C LEU A 10 65.61 -119.97 62.78
N VAL A 11 66.12 -120.47 63.90
CA VAL A 11 66.62 -119.65 65.01
C VAL A 11 67.81 -118.77 64.56
N LEU A 12 68.69 -119.30 63.70
CA LEU A 12 69.79 -118.55 63.07
C LEU A 12 69.29 -117.37 62.21
N LYS A 13 68.38 -117.64 61.28
CA LYS A 13 67.83 -116.59 60.41
C LYS A 13 67.13 -115.50 61.21
N ALA A 14 66.33 -115.89 62.21
CA ALA A 14 65.68 -114.95 63.10
C ALA A 14 66.69 -114.10 63.89
N ARG A 15 67.79 -114.69 64.37
CA ARG A 15 68.89 -113.94 65.02
C ARG A 15 69.53 -112.92 64.07
N GLU A 16 69.83 -113.31 62.83
CA GLU A 16 70.41 -112.41 61.83
C GLU A 16 69.48 -111.26 61.44
N GLU A 17 68.18 -111.52 61.32
CA GLU A 17 67.19 -110.48 61.06
C GLU A 17 67.07 -109.49 62.23
N VAL A 18 67.10 -109.98 63.47
CA VAL A 18 67.09 -109.13 64.68
C VAL A 18 68.36 -108.27 64.74
N LEU A 19 69.52 -108.84 64.39
CA LEU A 19 70.79 -108.12 64.30
C LEU A 19 70.79 -107.07 63.18
N LYS A 20 70.27 -107.39 61.99
CA LYS A 20 70.14 -106.42 60.89
C LYS A 20 69.22 -105.26 61.24
N LYS A 21 68.27 -105.48 62.15
CA LYS A 21 67.38 -104.44 62.71
C LYS A 21 67.99 -103.70 63.90
N GLY A 22 69.22 -104.03 64.31
CA GLY A 22 69.94 -103.35 65.39
C GLY A 22 69.43 -103.64 66.82
N GLN A 23 68.68 -104.74 67.02
CA GLN A 23 68.15 -105.11 68.35
C GLN A 23 68.98 -106.24 69.00
N ASN A 24 69.03 -106.26 70.34
CA ASN A 24 69.76 -107.31 71.07
C ASN A 24 69.05 -108.67 70.95
N PRO A 25 69.79 -109.75 70.61
CA PRO A 25 69.23 -111.09 70.41
C PRO A 25 68.91 -111.76 71.76
N SER A 26 67.77 -111.43 72.36
CA SER A 26 67.20 -112.11 73.53
C SER A 26 66.22 -113.20 73.08
N ILE A 27 65.96 -114.19 73.96
CA ILE A 27 65.04 -115.32 73.68
C ILE A 27 63.68 -114.79 73.19
N ASP A 28 63.17 -113.72 73.82
CA ASP A 28 61.85 -113.19 73.52
C ASP A 28 61.81 -112.40 72.20
N THR A 29 62.87 -111.64 71.84
CA THR A 29 62.95 -110.94 70.54
C THR A 29 63.06 -111.93 69.38
N ILE A 30 63.81 -113.01 69.56
CA ILE A 30 63.93 -114.08 68.56
C ILE A 30 62.64 -114.88 68.45
N ARG A 31 61.95 -115.15 69.56
CA ARG A 31 60.64 -115.79 69.54
C ARG A 31 59.59 -114.96 68.80
N ILE A 32 59.63 -113.63 68.94
CA ILE A 32 58.76 -112.72 68.18
C ILE A 32 59.10 -112.76 66.69
N ALA A 33 60.39 -112.72 66.33
CA ALA A 33 60.84 -112.84 64.92
C ALA A 33 60.44 -114.19 64.29
N LEU A 34 60.36 -115.26 65.09
CA LEU A 34 59.85 -116.58 64.70
C LEU A 34 58.31 -116.71 64.74
N GLY A 35 57.58 -115.61 64.93
CA GLY A 35 56.11 -115.60 64.92
C GLY A 35 55.47 -116.22 66.17
N ASN A 36 56.09 -116.06 67.35
CA ASN A 36 55.67 -116.64 68.63
C ASN A 36 55.59 -118.18 68.65
N THR A 37 56.29 -118.83 67.74
CA THR A 37 56.41 -120.28 67.72
C THR A 37 57.66 -120.71 68.51
N GLY A 38 57.52 -121.74 69.34
CA GLY A 38 58.63 -122.35 70.08
C GLY A 38 58.58 -122.18 71.59
N SER A 39 58.92 -123.24 72.31
CA SER A 39 59.19 -123.15 73.74
C SER A 39 60.48 -122.34 73.98
N LYS A 40 60.45 -121.45 74.98
CA LYS A 40 61.62 -120.64 75.36
C LYS A 40 62.86 -121.51 75.64
N SER A 41 62.67 -122.72 76.17
CA SER A 41 63.75 -123.68 76.43
C SER A 41 64.43 -124.21 75.16
N THR A 42 63.69 -124.46 74.09
CA THR A 42 64.24 -124.97 72.83
C THR A 42 64.95 -123.86 72.04
N ILE A 43 64.42 -122.63 72.06
CA ILE A 43 65.08 -121.46 71.48
C ILE A 43 66.37 -121.13 72.25
N HIS A 44 66.35 -121.19 73.58
CA HIS A 44 67.54 -120.97 74.40
C HIS A 44 68.61 -122.06 74.17
N ARG A 45 68.21 -123.34 74.04
CA ARG A 45 69.15 -124.43 73.72
C ARG A 45 69.84 -124.18 72.38
N TYR A 46 69.07 -123.87 71.32
CA TYR A 46 69.67 -123.58 70.02
C TYR A 46 70.45 -122.27 70.00
N LEU A 47 70.04 -121.23 70.72
CA LEU A 47 70.84 -120.01 70.87
C LEU A 47 72.16 -120.28 71.57
N LYS A 48 72.16 -121.08 72.64
CA LYS A 48 73.38 -121.47 73.34
C LYS A 48 74.29 -122.33 72.47
N GLU A 49 73.73 -123.29 71.73
CA GLU A 49 74.50 -124.08 70.74
C GLU A 49 75.07 -123.22 69.60
N LEU A 50 74.38 -122.15 69.21
CA LEU A 50 74.86 -121.19 68.19
C LEU A 50 75.88 -120.20 68.74
N GLU A 51 75.74 -119.82 70.00
CA GLU A 51 76.73 -119.03 70.73
C GLU A 51 78.00 -119.85 70.94
N GLU A 52 77.90 -121.13 71.33
CA GLU A 52 79.01 -122.08 71.43
C GLU A 52 79.67 -122.32 70.06
N GLU A 53 78.90 -122.53 68.96
CA GLU A 53 79.46 -122.60 67.60
C GLU A 53 80.12 -121.28 67.14
N SER A 54 79.62 -120.12 67.58
CA SER A 54 80.25 -118.83 67.27
C SER A 54 81.47 -118.52 68.14
N ALA A 55 81.51 -119.01 69.37
CA ALA A 55 82.66 -118.92 70.27
C ALA A 55 83.82 -119.81 69.78
N ILE A 56 83.51 -121.01 69.28
CA ILE A 56 84.49 -121.91 68.66
C ILE A 56 85.15 -121.26 67.42
N LYS A 57 84.43 -120.41 66.66
CA LYS A 57 84.99 -119.67 65.50
C LYS A 57 85.91 -118.50 65.87
N MET A 58 85.86 -118.00 67.11
CA MET A 58 86.77 -116.93 67.57
C MET A 58 87.96 -117.46 68.40
N ASP A 59 87.87 -118.69 68.92
CA ASP A 59 88.97 -119.35 69.67
C ASP A 59 90.00 -120.07 68.79
N ASP A 60 89.73 -120.27 67.49
CA ASP A 60 90.72 -120.77 66.51
C ASP A 60 91.86 -119.76 66.24
N ALA A 61 91.72 -118.53 66.72
CA ALA A 61 92.85 -117.61 66.79
C ALA A 61 93.91 -118.09 67.80
N SER A 62 93.66 -119.02 68.73
CA SER A 62 94.68 -119.46 69.70
C SER A 62 95.70 -120.47 69.14
N LEU A 63 95.42 -121.09 67.99
CA LEU A 63 96.26 -122.16 67.38
C LEU A 63 97.18 -121.69 66.25
N LEU A 64 97.14 -120.40 65.90
CA LEU A 64 98.05 -119.79 64.92
C LEU A 64 99.24 -119.17 65.66
N SER A 65 100.48 -119.53 65.25
CA SER A 65 101.68 -118.95 65.86
C SER A 65 101.70 -117.43 65.66
N GLN A 66 102.19 -116.70 66.67
CA GLN A 66 102.24 -115.23 66.72
C GLN A 66 102.63 -114.55 65.37
N PRO A 67 103.64 -115.02 64.62
CA PRO A 67 104.00 -114.40 63.33
C PRO A 67 102.95 -114.55 62.21
N ILE A 68 102.14 -115.61 62.19
CA ILE A 68 101.08 -115.79 61.17
C ILE A 68 99.93 -114.82 61.44
N LYS A 69 99.58 -114.60 62.72
CA LYS A 69 98.59 -113.58 63.10
C LYS A 69 99.04 -112.20 62.66
N GLU A 70 100.30 -111.86 62.89
CA GLU A 70 100.89 -110.58 62.47
C GLU A 70 100.85 -110.41 60.95
N LEU A 71 101.09 -111.47 60.18
CA LEU A 71 101.02 -111.41 58.72
C LEU A 71 99.57 -111.20 58.23
N VAL A 72 98.61 -111.91 58.82
CA VAL A 72 97.17 -111.79 58.48
C VAL A 72 96.61 -110.45 58.92
N THR A 73 96.99 -109.92 60.09
CA THR A 73 96.58 -108.58 60.51
C THR A 73 97.21 -107.50 59.63
N ARG A 74 98.46 -107.68 59.17
CA ARG A 74 99.11 -106.77 58.21
C ARG A 74 98.49 -106.83 56.82
N LEU A 75 98.12 -108.03 56.34
CA LEU A 75 97.42 -108.20 55.06
C LEU A 75 95.99 -107.65 55.13
N ALA A 76 95.28 -107.87 56.23
CA ALA A 76 93.96 -107.29 56.46
C ALA A 76 94.02 -105.77 56.61
N ALA A 77 95.08 -105.23 57.22
CA ALA A 77 95.33 -103.79 57.27
C ALA A 77 95.61 -103.23 55.85
N GLY A 78 96.45 -103.89 55.06
CA GLY A 78 96.75 -103.50 53.67
C GLY A 78 95.52 -103.57 52.75
N LEU A 79 94.71 -104.64 52.85
CA LEU A 79 93.45 -104.74 52.10
C LEU A 79 92.43 -103.70 52.54
N ARG A 80 92.38 -103.35 53.83
CA ARG A 80 91.54 -102.25 54.33
C ARG A 80 92.03 -100.91 53.80
N GLU A 81 93.34 -100.70 53.74
CA GLU A 81 93.93 -99.47 53.21
C GLU A 81 93.68 -99.34 51.70
N GLU A 82 93.86 -100.41 50.92
CA GLU A 82 93.51 -100.44 49.49
C GLU A 82 92.01 -100.23 49.26
N ALA A 83 91.15 -100.88 50.05
CA ALA A 83 89.71 -100.66 49.98
C ALA A 83 89.32 -99.23 50.37
N ASN A 84 89.96 -98.66 51.38
CA ASN A 84 89.76 -97.26 51.78
C ASN A 84 90.21 -96.30 50.68
N VAL A 85 91.34 -96.55 50.01
CA VAL A 85 91.80 -95.75 48.87
C VAL A 85 90.79 -95.80 47.71
N ILE A 86 90.22 -96.97 47.41
CA ILE A 86 89.18 -97.08 46.37
C ILE A 86 87.91 -96.35 46.78
N VAL A 87 87.48 -96.49 48.04
CA VAL A 87 86.30 -95.80 48.58
C VAL A 87 86.51 -94.28 48.57
N GLU A 88 87.68 -93.79 48.95
CA GLU A 88 88.04 -92.36 48.88
C GLU A 88 88.05 -91.87 47.43
N GLN A 89 88.64 -92.61 46.49
CA GLN A 89 88.63 -92.25 45.07
C GLN A 89 87.20 -92.21 44.49
N GLN A 90 86.34 -93.15 44.87
CA GLN A 90 84.94 -93.15 44.44
C GLN A 90 84.15 -92.03 45.12
N ALA A 91 84.39 -91.77 46.42
CA ALA A 91 83.77 -90.66 47.14
C ALA A 91 84.10 -89.33 46.48
N VAL A 92 85.36 -89.10 46.09
CA VAL A 92 85.78 -87.90 45.34
C VAL A 92 85.08 -87.81 43.99
N LYS A 93 84.99 -88.91 43.22
CA LYS A 93 84.27 -88.92 41.93
C LYS A 93 82.78 -88.64 42.08
N PHE A 94 82.12 -89.24 43.07
CA PHE A 94 80.71 -88.99 43.35
C PHE A 94 80.48 -87.56 43.85
N GLU A 95 81.39 -87.02 44.66
CA GLU A 95 81.32 -85.64 45.13
C GLU A 95 81.49 -84.66 43.96
N GLN A 96 82.39 -84.92 43.01
CA GLN A 96 82.51 -84.17 41.76
C GLN A 96 81.23 -84.25 40.92
N GLN A 97 80.68 -85.44 40.69
CA GLN A 97 79.42 -85.59 39.95
C GLN A 97 78.25 -84.88 40.62
N LEU A 98 78.16 -84.92 41.96
CA LEU A 98 77.16 -84.17 42.73
C LEU A 98 77.36 -82.67 42.59
N GLN A 99 78.61 -82.18 42.57
CA GLN A 99 78.90 -80.78 42.32
C GLN A 99 78.50 -80.37 40.91
N ASP A 100 78.82 -81.16 39.88
CA ASP A 100 78.45 -80.89 38.49
C ASP A 100 76.92 -80.88 38.29
N LEU A 101 76.22 -81.86 38.84
CA LEU A 101 74.76 -81.92 38.82
C LEU A 101 74.14 -80.73 39.56
N ARG A 102 74.69 -80.34 40.72
CA ARG A 102 74.23 -79.15 41.45
C ARG A 102 74.49 -77.88 40.64
N ALA A 103 75.63 -77.77 39.97
CA ALA A 103 75.96 -76.63 39.12
C ALA A 103 74.98 -76.52 37.95
N GLN A 104 74.74 -77.62 37.21
CA GLN A 104 73.76 -77.68 36.12
C GLN A 104 72.33 -77.36 36.58
N ASN A 105 71.93 -77.90 37.74
CA ASN A 105 70.61 -77.61 38.29
C ASN A 105 70.50 -76.13 38.69
N SER A 106 71.55 -75.55 39.28
CA SER A 106 71.59 -74.12 39.61
C SER A 106 71.51 -73.24 38.36
N GLU A 107 72.24 -73.58 37.29
CA GLU A 107 72.24 -72.85 36.03
C GLU A 107 70.85 -72.93 35.35
N SER A 108 70.26 -74.12 35.33
CA SER A 108 68.90 -74.33 34.80
C SER A 108 67.85 -73.55 35.62
N THR A 109 67.94 -73.55 36.95
CA THR A 109 67.03 -72.74 37.79
C THR A 109 67.19 -71.25 37.53
N GLN A 110 68.42 -70.75 37.38
CA GLN A 110 68.67 -69.35 37.04
C GLN A 110 68.13 -68.99 35.65
N ALA A 111 68.29 -69.87 34.67
CA ALA A 111 67.73 -69.67 33.33
C ALA A 111 66.19 -69.64 33.33
N LEU A 112 65.55 -70.55 34.08
CA LEU A 112 64.10 -70.56 34.27
C LEU A 112 63.59 -69.30 35.00
N GLU A 113 64.29 -68.85 36.04
CA GLU A 113 63.96 -67.59 36.72
C GLU A 113 64.09 -66.38 35.80
N ALA A 114 65.15 -66.32 34.97
CA ALA A 114 65.33 -65.25 34.00
C ALA A 114 64.24 -65.27 32.92
N LEU A 115 63.85 -66.45 32.44
CA LEU A 115 62.77 -66.60 31.47
C LEU A 115 61.41 -66.23 32.07
N ASN A 116 61.12 -66.64 33.31
CA ASN A 116 59.91 -66.26 34.02
C ASN A 116 59.83 -64.75 34.23
N LYS A 117 60.93 -64.09 34.63
CA LYS A 117 60.99 -62.62 34.74
C LYS A 117 60.71 -61.93 33.41
N LYS A 118 61.23 -62.47 32.30
CA LYS A 118 60.92 -61.94 30.96
C LYS A 118 59.44 -62.14 30.62
N TYR A 119 58.88 -63.32 30.86
CA TYR A 119 57.48 -63.60 30.60
C TYR A 119 56.54 -62.71 31.41
N THR A 120 56.80 -62.51 32.71
CA THR A 120 56.01 -61.59 33.55
C THR A 120 56.10 -60.17 33.03
N SER A 121 57.31 -59.68 32.70
CA SER A 121 57.46 -58.33 32.14
C SER A 121 56.72 -58.15 30.82
N GLN A 122 56.72 -59.16 29.95
CA GLN A 122 55.99 -59.13 28.68
C GLN A 122 54.47 -59.15 28.92
N SER A 123 53.99 -59.98 29.84
CA SER A 123 52.58 -60.02 30.25
C SER A 123 52.12 -58.66 30.77
N ASP A 124 52.90 -58.03 31.65
CA ASP A 124 52.59 -56.71 32.20
C ASP A 124 52.53 -55.65 31.07
N THR A 125 53.47 -55.70 30.12
CA THR A 125 53.44 -54.76 28.97
C THR A 125 52.25 -54.99 28.06
N LEU A 126 51.82 -56.24 27.85
CA LEU A 126 50.65 -56.56 27.05
C LEU A 126 49.38 -56.05 27.73
N GLU A 127 49.23 -56.25 29.04
CA GLU A 127 48.10 -55.75 29.82
C GLU A 127 48.05 -54.20 29.80
N CYS A 128 49.21 -53.54 29.90
CA CYS A 128 49.31 -52.08 29.75
C CYS A 128 48.89 -51.60 28.35
N LEU A 129 49.25 -52.35 27.30
CA LEU A 129 48.88 -52.01 25.92
C LEU A 129 47.39 -52.26 25.66
N GLU A 130 46.83 -53.35 26.18
CA GLU A 130 45.40 -53.66 26.06
C GLU A 130 44.54 -52.61 26.75
N THR A 131 44.89 -52.22 27.98
CA THR A 131 44.19 -51.14 28.70
C THR A 131 44.29 -49.80 27.96
N ALA A 132 45.46 -49.48 27.38
CA ALA A 132 45.63 -48.29 26.55
C ALA A 132 44.79 -48.34 25.25
N LEU A 133 44.69 -49.52 24.61
CA LEU A 133 43.85 -49.73 23.42
C LEU A 133 42.36 -49.56 23.73
N VAL A 134 41.89 -50.15 24.83
CA VAL A 134 40.51 -49.98 25.31
C VAL A 134 40.23 -48.49 25.58
N GLY A 135 41.17 -47.78 26.22
CA GLY A 135 41.06 -46.34 26.46
C GLY A 135 40.96 -45.53 25.16
N LYS A 136 41.81 -45.82 24.16
CA LYS A 136 41.75 -45.19 22.84
C LYS A 136 40.45 -45.49 22.11
N ASN A 137 39.98 -46.73 22.11
CA ASN A 137 38.72 -47.11 21.48
C ASN A 137 37.53 -46.41 22.12
N ALA A 138 37.52 -46.28 23.46
CA ALA A 138 36.51 -45.50 24.16
C ALA A 138 36.56 -44.00 23.81
N ALA A 139 37.75 -43.43 23.60
CA ALA A 139 37.90 -42.05 23.15
C ALA A 139 37.41 -41.85 21.71
N VAL A 140 37.75 -42.77 20.79
CA VAL A 140 37.27 -42.76 19.40
C VAL A 140 35.74 -42.83 19.35
N ALA A 141 35.12 -43.75 20.10
CA ALA A 141 33.67 -43.87 20.16
C ALA A 141 32.99 -42.59 20.68
N LYS A 142 33.61 -41.89 21.65
CA LYS A 142 33.11 -40.58 22.11
C LYS A 142 33.19 -39.52 21.01
N PHE A 143 34.33 -39.43 20.31
CA PHE A 143 34.49 -38.49 19.21
C PHE A 143 33.53 -38.78 18.05
N GLU A 144 33.26 -40.04 17.71
CA GLU A 144 32.27 -40.39 16.70
C GLU A 144 30.86 -39.91 17.07
N VAL A 145 30.46 -40.09 18.33
CA VAL A 145 29.18 -39.58 18.84
C VAL A 145 29.13 -38.05 18.80
N ASP A 146 30.22 -37.37 19.17
CA ASP A 146 30.25 -35.91 19.17
C ASP A 146 30.27 -35.33 17.74
N ILE A 147 30.95 -35.99 16.79
CA ILE A 147 30.88 -35.67 15.36
C ILE A 147 29.46 -35.86 14.82
N ALA A 148 28.79 -36.97 15.18
CA ALA A 148 27.42 -37.22 14.77
C ALA A 148 26.45 -36.15 15.33
N LYS A 149 26.65 -35.72 16.58
CA LYS A 149 25.88 -34.60 17.16
C LYS A 149 26.16 -33.28 16.45
N ALA A 150 27.44 -32.97 16.21
CA ALA A 150 27.84 -31.74 15.53
C ALA A 150 27.25 -31.65 14.12
N THR A 151 27.37 -32.71 13.32
CA THR A 151 26.79 -32.78 11.97
C THR A 151 25.26 -32.68 12.00
N GLN A 152 24.59 -33.29 12.98
CA GLN A 152 23.15 -33.12 13.16
C GLN A 152 22.77 -31.68 13.49
N THR A 153 23.53 -31.00 14.38
CA THR A 153 23.27 -29.59 14.71
C THR A 153 23.53 -28.66 13.55
N GLU A 154 24.58 -28.92 12.77
CA GLU A 154 24.90 -28.18 11.56
C GLU A 154 23.75 -28.31 10.55
N ALA A 155 23.30 -29.53 10.25
CA ALA A 155 22.18 -29.76 9.35
C ALA A 155 20.89 -29.04 9.80
N LYS A 156 20.58 -29.04 11.11
CA LYS A 156 19.44 -28.29 11.67
C LYS A 156 19.59 -26.79 11.50
N LEU A 157 20.77 -26.24 11.79
CA LEU A 157 21.05 -24.81 11.63
C LEU A 157 21.01 -24.38 10.16
N THR A 158 21.57 -25.19 9.24
CA THR A 158 21.51 -24.92 7.80
C THR A 158 20.06 -24.93 7.30
N ALA A 159 19.22 -25.85 7.77
CA ALA A 159 17.80 -25.88 7.42
C ALA A 159 17.07 -24.63 7.93
N LEU A 160 17.31 -24.23 9.19
CA LEU A 160 16.74 -23.01 9.77
C LEU A 160 17.21 -21.75 9.04
N LEU A 161 18.50 -21.67 8.67
CA LEU A 161 19.03 -20.55 7.88
C LEU A 161 18.36 -20.47 6.51
N LYS A 162 18.15 -21.61 5.84
CA LYS A 162 17.44 -21.64 4.55
C LYS A 162 15.99 -21.19 4.68
N GLU A 163 15.28 -21.64 5.72
CA GLU A 163 13.90 -21.20 5.99
C GLU A 163 13.83 -19.70 6.31
N LYS A 164 14.79 -19.18 7.08
CA LYS A 164 14.85 -17.74 7.36
C LYS A 164 15.17 -16.93 6.11
N GLN A 165 16.05 -17.43 5.25
CA GLN A 165 16.37 -16.80 3.97
C GLN A 165 15.13 -16.70 3.06
N THR A 166 14.37 -17.79 2.91
CA THR A 166 13.13 -17.74 2.11
C THR A 166 12.06 -16.85 2.74
N GLN A 167 11.99 -16.80 4.08
CA GLN A 167 11.11 -15.88 4.79
C GLN A 167 11.50 -14.41 4.54
N ILE A 168 12.79 -14.10 4.55
CA ILE A 168 13.32 -12.76 4.24
C ILE A 168 12.99 -12.38 2.79
N GLU A 169 13.28 -13.26 1.83
CA GLU A 169 12.96 -13.04 0.40
C GLU A 169 11.47 -12.78 0.20
N SER A 170 10.59 -13.57 0.83
CA SER A 170 9.13 -13.34 0.74
C SER A 170 8.69 -12.00 1.36
N LEU A 171 9.35 -11.55 2.43
CA LEU A 171 9.06 -10.24 3.03
C LEU A 171 9.59 -9.11 2.15
N GLU A 172 10.76 -9.26 1.56
CA GLU A 172 11.33 -8.28 0.62
C GLU A 172 10.45 -8.13 -0.64
N GLU A 173 9.96 -9.22 -1.21
CA GLU A 173 8.99 -9.20 -2.32
C GLU A 173 7.70 -8.46 -1.93
N LYS A 174 7.13 -8.75 -0.76
CA LYS A 174 5.95 -8.02 -0.25
C LYS A 174 6.25 -6.54 -0.04
N HIS A 175 7.42 -6.19 0.47
CA HIS A 175 7.84 -4.80 0.63
C HIS A 175 8.03 -4.11 -0.72
N HIS A 176 8.59 -4.81 -1.71
CA HIS A 176 8.75 -4.32 -3.06
C HIS A 176 7.39 -4.02 -3.70
N HIS A 177 6.46 -4.98 -3.69
CA HIS A 177 5.10 -4.78 -4.20
C HIS A 177 4.33 -3.66 -3.50
N ASN A 178 4.50 -3.50 -2.17
CA ASN A 178 3.90 -2.38 -1.45
C ASN A 178 4.50 -1.03 -1.89
N ARG A 179 5.80 -0.96 -2.18
CA ARG A 179 6.43 0.25 -2.72
C ARG A 179 5.92 0.57 -4.12
N GLU A 180 5.88 -0.42 -5.00
CA GLU A 180 5.34 -0.28 -6.36
C GLU A 180 3.88 0.19 -6.33
N ALA A 181 3.04 -0.42 -5.49
CA ALA A 181 1.64 -0.02 -5.33
C ALA A 181 1.50 1.43 -4.82
N LEU A 182 2.34 1.85 -3.88
CA LEU A 182 2.37 3.23 -3.40
C LEU A 182 2.86 4.21 -4.47
N GLU A 183 3.83 3.82 -5.30
CA GLU A 183 4.30 4.62 -6.43
C GLU A 183 3.20 4.78 -7.49
N HIS A 184 2.53 3.69 -7.87
CA HIS A 184 1.37 3.74 -8.75
C HIS A 184 0.23 4.59 -8.19
N TYR A 185 -0.07 4.48 -6.89
CA TYR A 185 -1.07 5.33 -6.25
C TYR A 185 -0.67 6.81 -6.29
N ARG A 186 0.59 7.14 -5.95
CA ARG A 186 1.11 8.52 -6.01
C ARG A 186 1.06 9.08 -7.42
N GLN A 187 1.43 8.28 -8.41
CA GLN A 187 1.38 8.67 -9.81
C GLN A 187 -0.06 8.87 -10.29
N SER A 188 -0.98 7.97 -9.96
CA SER A 188 -2.40 8.08 -10.27
C SER A 188 -3.03 9.36 -9.67
N VAL A 189 -2.75 9.65 -8.39
CA VAL A 189 -3.21 10.90 -7.75
C VAL A 189 -2.61 12.13 -8.42
N LYS A 190 -1.33 12.08 -8.82
CA LYS A 190 -0.68 13.18 -9.55
C LYS A 190 -1.35 13.39 -10.91
N GLU A 191 -1.55 12.34 -11.69
CA GLU A 191 -2.21 12.37 -13.00
C GLU A 191 -3.65 12.89 -12.89
N GLN A 192 -4.40 12.46 -11.86
CA GLN A 192 -5.74 12.97 -11.57
C GLN A 192 -5.73 14.48 -11.32
N ARG A 193 -4.83 14.97 -10.45
CA ARG A 193 -4.69 16.41 -10.18
C ARG A 193 -4.30 17.19 -11.44
N GLU A 194 -3.39 16.67 -12.25
CA GLU A 194 -3.01 17.29 -13.53
C GLU A 194 -4.15 17.30 -14.55
N GLN A 195 -5.01 16.27 -14.56
CA GLN A 195 -6.20 16.25 -15.40
C GLN A 195 -7.22 17.30 -14.94
N ASP A 196 -7.48 17.39 -13.63
CA ASP A 196 -8.41 18.38 -13.08
C ASP A 196 -7.89 19.80 -13.27
N LEU A 197 -6.59 20.04 -13.10
CA LEU A 197 -5.98 21.33 -13.39
C LEU A 197 -6.13 21.72 -14.87
N ARG A 198 -5.92 20.78 -15.80
CA ARG A 198 -6.14 21.00 -17.24
C ARG A 198 -7.60 21.33 -17.56
N ARG A 199 -8.56 20.63 -16.93
CA ARG A 199 -10.00 20.91 -17.09
C ARG A 199 -10.37 22.30 -16.57
N HIS A 200 -9.86 22.67 -15.38
CA HIS A 200 -10.08 23.99 -14.81
C HIS A 200 -9.46 25.09 -15.67
N GLU A 201 -8.25 24.90 -16.18
CA GLU A 201 -7.60 25.85 -17.08
C GLU A 201 -8.41 26.05 -18.36
N GLN A 202 -8.93 24.98 -18.97
CA GLN A 202 -9.84 25.07 -20.12
C GLN A 202 -11.12 25.85 -19.79
N GLN A 203 -11.75 25.58 -18.64
CA GLN A 203 -12.95 26.30 -18.21
C GLN A 203 -12.66 27.80 -18.00
N VAL A 204 -11.53 28.13 -17.38
CA VAL A 204 -11.10 29.53 -17.19
C VAL A 204 -10.89 30.22 -18.54
N GLN A 205 -10.24 29.55 -19.51
CA GLN A 205 -10.05 30.11 -20.85
C GLN A 205 -11.37 30.35 -21.57
N LEU A 206 -12.34 29.43 -21.47
CA LEU A 206 -13.68 29.58 -22.03
C LEU A 206 -14.40 30.80 -21.42
N LEU A 207 -14.45 30.88 -20.09
CA LEU A 207 -15.08 32.00 -19.38
C LEU A 207 -14.40 33.34 -19.71
N GLN A 208 -13.06 33.36 -19.84
CA GLN A 208 -12.33 34.56 -20.27
C GLN A 208 -12.72 34.96 -21.71
N GLY A 209 -12.90 33.99 -22.61
CA GLY A 209 -13.38 34.22 -23.97
C GLY A 209 -14.80 34.82 -23.98
N GLU A 210 -15.72 34.22 -23.24
CA GLU A 210 -17.09 34.74 -23.08
C GLU A 210 -17.09 36.16 -22.50
N ASN A 211 -16.27 36.43 -21.50
CA ASN A 211 -16.15 37.76 -20.90
C ASN A 211 -15.66 38.80 -21.93
N ARG A 212 -14.70 38.44 -22.80
CA ARG A 212 -14.26 39.31 -23.91
C ARG A 212 -15.40 39.62 -24.88
N VAL A 213 -16.16 38.61 -25.28
CA VAL A 213 -17.30 38.76 -26.20
C VAL A 213 -18.41 39.62 -25.57
N LEU A 214 -18.74 39.38 -24.30
CA LEU A 214 -19.72 40.18 -23.56
C LEU A 214 -19.27 41.64 -23.43
N ASN A 215 -18.01 41.90 -23.10
CA ASN A 215 -17.47 43.26 -23.02
C ASN A 215 -17.49 43.98 -24.38
N GLN A 216 -17.16 43.27 -25.46
CA GLN A 216 -17.28 43.83 -26.82
C GLN A 216 -18.73 44.17 -27.16
N THR A 217 -19.66 43.26 -26.86
CA THR A 217 -21.10 43.47 -27.08
C THR A 217 -21.63 44.65 -26.26
N LEU A 218 -21.22 44.76 -24.99
CA LEU A 218 -21.58 45.86 -24.12
C LEU A 218 -21.05 47.19 -24.68
N SER A 219 -19.81 47.24 -25.16
CA SER A 219 -19.22 48.42 -25.78
C SER A 219 -20.01 48.87 -27.02
N LEU A 220 -20.41 47.92 -27.89
CA LEU A 220 -21.27 48.21 -29.03
C LEU A 220 -22.64 48.76 -28.59
N LYS A 221 -23.29 48.13 -27.61
CA LYS A 221 -24.57 48.61 -27.08
C LYS A 221 -24.47 49.98 -26.42
N GLN A 222 -23.36 50.26 -25.76
CA GLN A 222 -23.11 51.59 -25.21
C GLN A 222 -22.95 52.63 -26.33
N SER A 223 -22.25 52.29 -27.41
CA SER A 223 -22.18 53.15 -28.61
C SER A 223 -23.58 53.39 -29.20
N ASP A 224 -24.39 52.35 -29.40
CA ASP A 224 -25.77 52.46 -29.90
C ASP A 224 -26.62 53.39 -29.02
N VAL A 225 -26.55 53.23 -27.69
CA VAL A 225 -27.27 54.09 -26.73
C VAL A 225 -26.80 55.54 -26.83
N THR A 226 -25.48 55.79 -26.96
CA THR A 226 -24.99 57.17 -27.12
C THR A 226 -25.47 57.81 -28.42
N GLN A 227 -25.56 57.03 -29.51
CA GLN A 227 -26.07 57.50 -30.79
C GLN A 227 -27.57 57.83 -30.69
N LEU A 228 -28.38 56.92 -30.13
CA LEU A 228 -29.80 57.16 -29.88
C LEU A 228 -30.05 58.39 -28.98
N ASN A 229 -29.22 58.62 -27.97
CA ASN A 229 -29.31 59.82 -27.13
C ASN A 229 -29.02 61.11 -27.91
N LYS A 230 -28.08 61.08 -28.86
CA LYS A 230 -27.82 62.22 -29.76
C LYS A 230 -28.98 62.45 -30.73
N ASP A 231 -29.55 61.38 -31.27
CA ASP A 231 -30.69 61.48 -32.17
C ASP A 231 -31.94 61.99 -31.42
N ASN A 232 -32.16 61.53 -30.19
CA ASN A 232 -33.23 62.04 -29.32
C ASN A 232 -33.04 63.52 -29.00
N SER A 233 -31.84 63.98 -28.66
CA SER A 233 -31.60 65.41 -28.37
C SER A 233 -31.80 66.28 -29.61
N ARG A 234 -31.43 65.77 -30.79
CA ARG A 234 -31.72 66.40 -32.09
C ARG A 234 -33.24 66.47 -32.33
N LEU A 235 -33.97 65.38 -32.17
CA LEU A 235 -35.43 65.34 -32.36
C LEU A 235 -36.16 66.27 -31.38
N VAL A 236 -35.74 66.33 -30.12
CA VAL A 236 -36.27 67.28 -29.13
C VAL A 236 -36.04 68.73 -29.59
N SER A 237 -34.87 69.03 -30.15
CA SER A 237 -34.56 70.35 -30.70
C SER A 237 -35.41 70.70 -31.92
N GLU A 238 -35.57 69.75 -32.86
CA GLU A 238 -36.45 69.88 -34.03
C GLU A 238 -37.92 70.07 -33.62
N LEU A 239 -38.41 69.30 -32.65
CA LEU A 239 -39.76 69.41 -32.09
C LEU A 239 -39.97 70.76 -31.40
N GLY A 240 -38.99 71.24 -30.62
CA GLY A 240 -39.03 72.56 -30.02
C GLY A 240 -39.06 73.69 -31.06
N ALA A 241 -38.32 73.55 -32.16
CA ALA A 241 -38.37 74.50 -33.28
C ALA A 241 -39.73 74.46 -34.01
N ALA A 242 -40.28 73.27 -34.26
CA ALA A 242 -41.59 73.09 -34.86
C ALA A 242 -42.72 73.64 -33.98
N GLN A 243 -42.66 73.45 -32.66
CA GLN A 243 -43.59 74.05 -31.69
C GLN A 243 -43.54 75.57 -31.72
N LYS A 244 -42.33 76.17 -31.78
CA LYS A 244 -42.17 77.62 -31.95
C LYS A 244 -42.81 78.09 -33.26
N ALA A 245 -42.51 77.42 -34.37
CA ALA A 245 -43.10 77.74 -35.67
C ALA A 245 -44.64 77.62 -35.64
N LEU A 246 -45.19 76.59 -35.00
CA LEU A 246 -46.62 76.42 -34.82
C LEU A 246 -47.23 77.54 -33.98
N SER A 247 -46.56 77.95 -32.89
CA SER A 247 -47.02 79.07 -32.06
C SER A 247 -47.03 80.39 -32.83
N HIS A 248 -46.02 80.65 -33.66
CA HIS A 248 -45.96 81.80 -34.56
C HIS A 248 -47.05 81.76 -35.64
N LEU A 249 -47.30 80.59 -36.23
CA LEU A 249 -48.37 80.44 -37.22
C LEU A 249 -49.75 80.61 -36.57
N THR A 250 -49.93 80.14 -35.34
CA THR A 250 -51.17 80.30 -34.57
C THR A 250 -51.39 81.77 -34.21
N SER A 251 -50.36 82.50 -33.78
CA SER A 251 -50.48 83.94 -33.52
C SER A 251 -50.79 84.72 -34.80
N ALA A 252 -50.10 84.43 -35.91
CA ALA A 252 -50.36 85.04 -37.21
C ALA A 252 -51.79 84.73 -37.71
N LYS A 253 -52.27 83.49 -37.50
CA LYS A 253 -53.66 83.12 -37.78
C LYS A 253 -54.65 83.93 -36.94
N ASN A 254 -54.42 84.07 -35.63
CA ASN A 254 -55.29 84.85 -34.75
C ASN A 254 -55.30 86.35 -35.11
N GLU A 255 -54.15 86.90 -35.53
CA GLU A 255 -54.05 88.26 -36.07
C GLU A 255 -54.84 88.41 -37.38
N LEU A 256 -54.75 87.42 -38.28
CA LEU A 256 -55.53 87.42 -39.52
C LEU A 256 -57.03 87.30 -39.23
N GLU A 257 -57.44 86.42 -38.33
CA GLU A 257 -58.84 86.27 -37.90
C GLU A 257 -59.39 87.55 -37.27
N SER A 258 -58.59 88.25 -36.45
CA SER A 258 -59.01 89.54 -35.87
C SER A 258 -59.15 90.61 -36.96
N ARG A 259 -58.26 90.60 -37.96
CA ARG A 259 -58.35 91.50 -39.12
C ARG A 259 -59.54 91.19 -40.02
N VAL A 260 -59.87 89.92 -40.24
CA VAL A 260 -61.09 89.51 -40.95
C VAL A 260 -62.32 89.97 -40.20
N LYS A 261 -62.42 89.74 -38.88
CA LYS A 261 -63.53 90.25 -38.07
C LYS A 261 -63.65 91.77 -38.13
N ALA A 262 -62.54 92.49 -38.13
CA ALA A 262 -62.54 93.94 -38.27
C ALA A 262 -63.05 94.38 -39.66
N LEU A 263 -62.67 93.66 -40.72
CA LEU A 263 -63.19 93.88 -42.07
C LEU A 263 -64.68 93.54 -42.16
N ASP A 264 -65.14 92.43 -41.59
CA ASP A 264 -66.58 92.06 -41.57
C ASP A 264 -67.40 93.14 -40.86
N LEU A 265 -66.93 93.66 -39.71
CA LEU A 265 -67.58 94.77 -39.02
C LEU A 265 -67.60 96.04 -39.87
N SER A 266 -66.49 96.35 -40.56
CA SER A 266 -66.42 97.48 -41.49
C SER A 266 -67.34 97.31 -42.70
N GLU A 267 -67.49 96.08 -43.22
CA GLU A 267 -68.40 95.77 -44.32
C GLU A 267 -69.86 95.87 -43.85
N GLN A 268 -70.18 95.39 -42.65
CA GLN A 268 -71.50 95.58 -42.04
C GLN A 268 -71.83 97.06 -41.85
N SER A 269 -70.91 97.88 -41.35
CA SER A 269 -71.14 99.32 -41.23
C SER A 269 -71.36 99.97 -42.59
N LEU A 270 -70.56 99.61 -43.61
CA LEU A 270 -70.73 100.13 -44.97
C LEU A 270 -72.05 99.67 -45.61
N ASN A 271 -72.49 98.44 -45.34
CA ASN A 271 -73.78 97.93 -45.80
C ASN A 271 -74.96 98.66 -45.13
N ILE A 272 -74.84 99.01 -43.84
CA ILE A 272 -75.81 99.86 -43.14
C ILE A 272 -75.83 101.26 -43.78
N GLU A 273 -74.67 101.85 -44.07
CA GLU A 273 -74.58 103.12 -44.80
C GLU A 273 -75.21 103.04 -46.20
N LEU A 274 -75.00 101.95 -46.94
CA LEU A 274 -75.62 101.73 -48.24
C LEU A 274 -77.14 101.55 -48.14
N LEU A 275 -77.64 100.79 -47.16
CA LEU A 275 -79.07 100.61 -46.91
C LEU A 275 -79.73 101.94 -46.54
N THR A 276 -79.13 102.69 -45.61
CA THR A 276 -79.63 104.03 -45.27
C THR A 276 -79.60 104.95 -46.48
N SER A 277 -78.53 104.97 -47.27
CA SER A 277 -78.49 105.74 -48.53
C SER A 277 -79.58 105.30 -49.51
N ARG A 278 -79.86 103.99 -49.61
CA ARG A 278 -80.93 103.44 -50.44
C ARG A 278 -82.32 103.84 -49.94
N ASP A 279 -82.56 103.81 -48.64
CA ASP A 279 -83.81 104.28 -48.02
C ASP A 279 -83.99 105.79 -48.27
N HIS A 280 -82.91 106.57 -48.23
CA HIS A 280 -82.95 107.99 -48.60
C HIS A 280 -83.34 108.14 -50.09
N ILE A 281 -82.74 107.36 -51.00
CA ILE A 281 -83.10 107.36 -52.43
C ILE A 281 -84.56 106.94 -52.64
N GLU A 282 -85.05 105.93 -51.93
CA GLU A 282 -86.44 105.47 -52.02
C GLU A 282 -87.41 106.51 -51.48
N SER A 283 -87.09 107.15 -50.36
CA SER A 283 -87.83 108.29 -49.82
C SER A 283 -87.88 109.44 -50.83
N TYR A 284 -86.73 109.82 -51.41
CA TYR A 284 -86.66 110.81 -52.48
C TYR A 284 -87.47 110.38 -53.71
N SER A 285 -87.51 109.09 -54.05
CA SER A 285 -88.32 108.55 -55.16
C SER A 285 -89.82 108.64 -54.87
N VAL A 286 -90.25 108.30 -53.66
CA VAL A 286 -91.66 108.44 -53.22
C VAL A 286 -92.07 109.90 -53.21
N GLU A 287 -91.22 110.79 -52.70
CA GLU A 287 -91.45 112.24 -52.71
C GLU A 287 -91.54 112.78 -54.15
N ASN A 288 -90.63 112.35 -55.05
CA ASN A 288 -90.74 112.64 -56.48
C ASN A 288 -92.01 112.05 -57.12
N GLY A 289 -92.47 110.88 -56.67
CA GLY A 289 -93.72 110.26 -57.10
C GLY A 289 -94.94 111.08 -56.69
N LYS A 290 -94.97 111.56 -55.45
CA LYS A 290 -96.00 112.49 -54.94
C LYS A 290 -96.00 113.79 -55.72
N LEU A 291 -94.82 114.39 -55.93
CA LEU A 291 -94.68 115.61 -56.74
C LEU A 291 -95.16 115.39 -58.18
N ARG A 292 -94.87 114.24 -58.79
CA ARG A 292 -95.41 113.88 -60.12
C ARG A 292 -96.92 113.73 -60.11
N GLN A 293 -97.50 113.14 -59.07
CA GLN A 293 -98.95 113.00 -58.94
C GLN A 293 -99.61 114.36 -58.74
N GLU A 294 -99.07 115.21 -57.86
CA GLU A 294 -99.52 116.60 -57.68
C GLU A 294 -99.41 117.39 -58.99
N TYR A 295 -98.32 117.22 -59.74
CA TYR A 295 -98.13 117.82 -61.05
C TYR A 295 -99.16 117.32 -62.07
N GLY A 296 -99.47 116.01 -62.07
CA GLY A 296 -100.51 115.41 -62.90
C GLY A 296 -101.93 115.88 -62.53
N ASP A 297 -102.21 116.05 -61.24
CA ASP A 297 -103.47 116.58 -60.73
C ASP A 297 -103.64 118.06 -61.10
N LEU A 298 -102.57 118.86 -60.99
CA LEU A 298 -102.53 120.24 -61.48
C LEU A 298 -102.72 120.31 -63.00
N GLN A 299 -102.06 119.42 -63.76
CA GLN A 299 -102.18 119.35 -65.20
C GLN A 299 -103.59 118.92 -65.64
N SER A 300 -104.23 117.99 -64.94
CA SER A 300 -105.62 117.60 -65.21
C SER A 300 -106.61 118.72 -64.87
N LYS A 301 -106.38 119.48 -63.79
CA LYS A 301 -107.14 120.70 -63.47
C LYS A 301 -106.95 121.78 -64.52
N GLN A 302 -105.73 121.94 -65.04
CA GLN A 302 -105.43 122.84 -66.14
C GLN A 302 -106.10 122.39 -67.44
N GLN A 303 -106.11 121.10 -67.76
CA GLN A 303 -106.79 120.59 -68.94
C GLN A 303 -108.32 120.72 -68.81
N ALA A 304 -108.87 120.51 -67.61
CA ALA A 304 -110.28 120.72 -67.32
C ALA A 304 -110.69 122.20 -67.41
N SER A 305 -109.83 123.14 -67.01
CA SER A 305 -110.09 124.57 -67.22
C SER A 305 -109.99 124.96 -68.69
N ILE A 306 -109.03 124.41 -69.45
CA ILE A 306 -108.94 124.60 -70.92
C ILE A 306 -110.19 124.08 -71.62
N VAL A 307 -110.69 122.89 -71.28
CA VAL A 307 -111.95 122.36 -71.86
C VAL A 307 -113.15 123.22 -71.47
N LYS A 308 -113.18 123.77 -70.26
CA LYS A 308 -114.26 124.66 -69.81
C LYS A 308 -114.23 126.02 -70.52
N ILE A 309 -113.04 126.55 -70.82
CA ILE A 309 -112.84 127.73 -71.65
C ILE A 309 -113.30 127.44 -73.09
N ALA A 310 -112.90 126.31 -73.67
CA ALA A 310 -113.31 125.90 -75.01
C ALA A 310 -114.83 125.69 -75.14
N MET A 311 -115.50 125.16 -74.11
CA MET A 311 -116.97 125.04 -74.08
C MET A 311 -117.67 126.40 -73.99
N LEU A 312 -117.11 127.37 -73.27
CA LEU A 312 -117.62 128.73 -73.20
C LEU A 312 -117.40 129.49 -74.51
N GLU A 313 -116.25 129.29 -75.17
CA GLU A 313 -115.96 129.83 -76.50
C GLU A 313 -116.88 129.25 -77.58
N ALA A 314 -117.15 127.95 -77.57
CA ALA A 314 -118.11 127.32 -78.48
C ALA A 314 -119.56 127.82 -78.26
N GLY A 315 -119.95 128.09 -77.01
CA GLY A 315 -121.25 128.68 -76.68
C GLY A 315 -121.42 130.13 -77.14
N VAL A 316 -120.32 130.90 -77.16
CA VAL A 316 -120.30 132.27 -77.71
C VAL A 316 -120.31 132.24 -79.25
N SER A 317 -119.59 131.30 -79.88
CA SER A 317 -119.58 131.13 -81.34
C SER A 317 -120.95 130.74 -81.91
N ALA A 318 -121.65 129.79 -81.27
CA ALA A 318 -122.98 129.35 -81.73
C ALA A 318 -124.07 130.44 -81.60
N LYS A 319 -123.93 131.39 -80.67
CA LYS A 319 -124.84 132.54 -80.57
C LYS A 319 -124.51 133.65 -81.57
N ASN A 320 -123.22 133.84 -81.92
CA ASN A 320 -122.82 134.78 -82.96
C ASN A 320 -123.23 134.30 -84.38
N ASP A 321 -123.26 133.00 -84.63
CA ASP A 321 -123.69 132.44 -85.94
C ASP A 321 -125.21 132.60 -86.20
N VAL A 322 -126.05 132.59 -85.16
CA VAL A 322 -127.51 132.82 -85.30
C VAL A 322 -127.83 134.31 -85.50
N ILE A 323 -127.00 135.23 -85.01
CA ILE A 323 -127.16 136.67 -85.24
C ILE A 323 -126.69 137.06 -86.66
N ASN A 324 -125.69 136.36 -87.21
CA ASN A 324 -125.15 136.64 -88.55
C ASN A 324 -126.00 136.07 -89.72
N GLN A 325 -126.96 135.16 -89.48
CA GLN A 325 -127.86 134.63 -90.52
C GLN A 325 -129.18 135.40 -90.73
N LEU A 326 -129.50 136.41 -89.89
CA LEU A 326 -130.71 137.25 -90.06
C LEU A 326 -130.44 138.72 -90.44
N ILE A 327 -129.17 139.14 -90.53
CA ILE A 327 -128.77 140.51 -90.95
C ILE A 327 -127.95 140.46 -92.26
N ALA A 328 -128.36 139.61 -93.21
CA ALA A 328 -127.94 139.66 -94.62
C ALA A 328 -129.12 140.02 -95.54
N GLY A 329 -129.96 140.92 -95.04
CA GLY A 329 -131.07 141.60 -95.72
C GLY A 329 -131.18 143.06 -95.26
N ALA A 330 -130.07 143.73 -94.98
CA ALA A 330 -129.96 145.19 -94.87
C ALA A 330 -128.49 145.62 -94.84
N SER A 331 -128.07 146.27 -95.93
CA SER A 331 -127.09 147.37 -95.99
C SER A 331 -125.82 147.34 -95.12
N GLY A 332 -124.68 147.27 -95.81
CA GLY A 332 -123.82 148.45 -95.94
C GLY A 332 -122.66 148.67 -94.96
N THR A 333 -121.45 148.58 -95.52
CA THR A 333 -120.30 149.49 -95.32
C THR A 333 -119.44 149.47 -94.03
N ALA A 334 -118.12 149.36 -94.28
CA ALA A 334 -116.98 150.05 -93.63
C ALA A 334 -116.37 149.56 -92.28
N GLY A 335 -115.06 149.25 -92.32
CA GLY A 335 -114.03 150.08 -91.65
C GLY A 335 -113.44 149.68 -90.26
N VAL A 336 -112.16 149.26 -90.28
CA VAL A 336 -110.95 149.70 -89.50
C VAL A 336 -110.89 149.75 -87.93
N ILE A 337 -109.70 149.33 -87.39
CA ILE A 337 -108.85 149.87 -86.25
C ILE A 337 -108.63 149.01 -84.97
N ASN A 338 -107.40 148.47 -84.86
CA ASN A 338 -106.31 148.53 -83.83
C ASN A 338 -106.44 148.34 -82.28
N ASP A 339 -105.35 147.72 -81.78
CA ASP A 339 -104.57 147.87 -80.51
C ASP A 339 -105.11 147.43 -79.13
N ASN A 340 -104.37 146.57 -78.41
CA ASN A 340 -103.27 146.97 -77.49
C ASN A 340 -102.65 145.79 -76.70
N ALA A 341 -101.35 145.92 -76.40
CA ALA A 341 -100.53 145.16 -75.43
C ALA A 341 -100.76 145.69 -73.97
N PRO A 342 -100.02 145.36 -72.86
CA PRO A 342 -98.76 144.60 -72.70
C PRO A 342 -98.58 143.72 -71.41
N ASP A 343 -97.39 143.07 -71.29
CA ASP A 343 -96.53 142.68 -70.12
C ASP A 343 -97.17 142.04 -68.85
N ASN A 344 -96.57 141.11 -68.07
CA ASN A 344 -95.16 141.01 -67.63
C ASN A 344 -94.87 139.75 -66.73
N HIS A 345 -93.57 139.44 -66.59
CA HIS A 345 -92.80 138.90 -65.43
C HIS A 345 -92.73 137.39 -65.03
N THR A 346 -91.51 136.85 -65.25
CA THR A 346 -90.54 136.15 -64.33
C THR A 346 -91.06 135.22 -63.22
N LYS A 347 -90.52 134.02 -63.01
CA LYS A 347 -89.09 133.60 -62.96
C LYS A 347 -88.88 132.22 -63.58
#